data_AF-A0A1Q9F560-F1
#
_entry.id   AF-A0A1Q9F560-F1
#
_cell.length_a   1.000
_cell.length_b   1.000
_cell.length_c   1.000
_cell.angle_alpha   90.00
_cell.angle_beta   90.00
_cell.angle_gamma   90.00
#
_symmetry.space_group_name_H-M   'P 1'
#
loop_
_entity.id
_entity.type
_entity.pdbx_description
1 polymer ?
#
loop_
_entity_poly.entity_id
_entity_poly.type
_entity_poly.pdbx_seq_one_letter_code
_entity_poly.pdbx_strand_id
1 'polypeptide(L)'
;MCVLCCVPLPHLEISSVIIVVTVTIIVIFVVMVFDTITCITIVMVEDLTDRIDDAALNTALFFTVKPSELRILTALGAGAHANVYKAEWTRTFAAGTSSIIVAVKQMHTDLGEVYRNRERLTMLTEHPNLVKCVDSTLEPPYLIITEFLAGGSLFDLLYNSDQELSLWQQVKILLDVASGMNCKTGL
;
A
#
# COMPACT_ATOMS: atom_id res chain seq x y z
N MET A 1 86.54 7.61 -10.09
CA MET A 1 86.34 6.28 -9.45
C MET A 1 85.55 6.51 -8.17
N CYS A 2 84.62 5.61 -7.81
CA CYS A 2 83.51 5.70 -6.82
C CYS A 2 82.23 6.34 -7.42
N VAL A 3 81.21 5.63 -7.91
CA VAL A 3 80.36 4.54 -7.36
C VAL A 3 79.44 5.02 -6.24
N LEU A 4 78.24 5.51 -6.60
CA LEU A 4 76.93 5.04 -6.11
C LEU A 4 75.78 5.77 -6.84
N CYS A 5 75.23 5.12 -7.86
CA CYS A 5 73.84 5.34 -8.27
C CYS A 5 72.92 4.49 -7.37
N CYS A 6 71.63 4.82 -7.41
CA CYS A 6 70.46 4.08 -6.93
C CYS A 6 69.97 4.40 -5.51
N VAL A 7 69.09 5.42 -5.44
CA VAL A 7 67.89 5.33 -4.60
C VAL A 7 66.68 5.55 -5.51
N PRO A 8 65.94 4.49 -5.86
CA PRO A 8 64.49 4.60 -5.89
C PRO A 8 63.83 3.39 -5.24
N LEU A 9 63.05 3.60 -4.19
CA LEU A 9 62.15 2.57 -3.62
C LEU A 9 60.74 3.15 -3.43
N PRO A 10 59.87 3.12 -4.47
CA PRO A 10 58.44 3.40 -4.35
C PRO A 10 57.55 2.14 -4.37
N HIS A 11 58.13 0.93 -4.38
CA HIS A 11 57.37 -0.31 -4.60
C HIS A 11 56.65 -0.85 -3.34
N LEU A 12 57.04 -0.44 -2.14
CA LEU A 12 56.46 -0.98 -0.89
C LEU A 12 55.13 -0.32 -0.49
N GLU A 13 54.92 0.95 -0.86
CA GLU A 13 53.67 1.68 -0.62
C GLU A 13 52.51 1.14 -1.47
N ILE A 14 52.79 0.76 -2.72
CA ILE A 14 51.79 0.29 -3.70
C ILE A 14 51.16 -1.04 -3.24
N SER A 15 51.95 -1.94 -2.63
CA SER A 15 51.44 -3.22 -2.13
C SER A 15 50.45 -3.05 -0.98
N SER A 16 50.72 -2.12 -0.07
CA SER A 16 49.83 -1.81 1.06
C SER A 16 48.52 -1.19 0.59
N VAL A 17 48.57 -0.28 -0.40
CA VAL A 17 47.38 0.34 -0.99
C VAL A 17 46.49 -0.69 -1.69
N ILE A 18 47.07 -1.62 -2.46
CA ILE A 18 46.32 -2.68 -3.14
C ILE A 18 45.62 -3.60 -2.13
N ILE A 19 46.30 -3.95 -1.03
CA ILE A 19 45.71 -4.78 0.04
C ILE A 19 44.54 -4.05 0.69
N VAL A 20 44.67 -2.75 1.00
CA VAL A 20 43.57 -1.98 1.60
C VAL A 20 42.39 -1.91 0.65
N VAL A 21 42.60 -1.56 -0.62
CA VAL A 21 41.51 -1.45 -1.62
C VAL A 21 40.80 -2.79 -1.84
N THR A 22 41.55 -3.88 -1.95
CA THR A 22 40.95 -5.22 -2.13
C THR A 22 40.15 -5.67 -0.92
N VAL A 23 40.66 -5.44 0.30
CA VAL A 23 39.92 -5.73 1.55
C VAL A 23 38.66 -4.87 1.64
N THR A 24 38.72 -3.58 1.30
CA THR A 24 37.54 -2.70 1.30
C THR A 24 36.49 -3.16 0.31
N ILE A 25 36.87 -3.56 -0.91
CA ILE A 25 35.93 -4.08 -1.92
C ILE A 25 35.26 -5.37 -1.43
N ILE A 26 36.03 -6.28 -0.83
CA ILE A 26 35.49 -7.54 -0.29
C ILE A 26 34.48 -7.26 0.83
N VAL A 27 34.78 -6.33 1.74
CA VAL A 27 33.86 -5.93 2.81
C VAL A 27 32.58 -5.35 2.24
N ILE A 28 32.66 -4.44 1.26
CA ILE A 28 31.49 -3.87 0.59
C ILE A 28 30.65 -4.95 -0.09
N PHE A 29 31.29 -5.88 -0.80
CA PHE A 29 30.60 -6.97 -1.46
C PHE A 29 29.88 -7.89 -0.46
N VAL A 30 30.53 -8.23 0.66
CA VAL A 30 29.93 -9.04 1.73
C VAL A 30 28.75 -8.33 2.37
N VAL A 31 28.84 -7.03 2.65
CA VAL A 31 27.74 -6.24 3.21
C VAL A 31 26.55 -6.18 2.24
N MET A 32 26.80 -5.89 0.96
CA MET A 32 25.75 -5.88 -0.07
C MET A 32 25.06 -7.24 -0.22
N VAL A 33 25.82 -8.33 -0.19
CA VAL A 33 25.26 -9.69 -0.27
C VAL A 33 24.48 -10.03 1.00
N PHE A 34 24.96 -9.65 2.19
CA PHE A 34 24.24 -9.89 3.43
C PHE A 34 22.94 -9.07 3.51
N ASP A 35 22.96 -7.81 3.10
CA ASP A 35 21.78 -6.95 3.06
C ASP A 35 20.75 -7.48 2.06
N THR A 36 21.18 -7.90 0.87
CA THR A 36 20.27 -8.50 -0.12
C THR A 36 19.70 -9.84 0.35
N ILE A 37 20.50 -10.73 0.93
CA ILE A 37 20.03 -12.00 1.49
C ILE A 37 19.05 -11.76 2.65
N THR A 38 19.36 -10.82 3.54
CA THR A 38 18.50 -10.49 4.68
C THR A 38 17.20 -9.85 4.19
N CYS A 39 17.26 -8.92 3.24
CA CYS A 39 16.08 -8.37 2.58
C CYS A 39 15.23 -9.44 1.91
N ILE A 40 15.82 -10.36 1.13
CA ILE A 40 15.09 -11.46 0.49
C ILE A 40 14.43 -12.34 1.55
N THR A 41 15.14 -12.67 2.62
CA THR A 41 14.58 -13.51 3.69
C THR A 41 13.44 -12.81 4.43
N ILE A 42 13.57 -11.51 4.73
CA ILE A 42 12.51 -10.69 5.34
C ILE A 42 11.28 -10.65 4.44
N VAL A 43 11.45 -10.34 3.15
CA VAL A 43 10.34 -10.29 2.18
C VAL A 43 9.61 -11.62 2.09
N MET A 44 10.34 -12.75 2.09
CA MET A 44 9.74 -14.09 2.04
C MET A 44 9.03 -14.49 3.35
N VAL A 45 9.51 -14.01 4.50
CA VAL A 45 8.88 -14.26 5.80
C VAL A 45 7.61 -13.41 5.97
N GLU A 46 7.64 -12.14 5.56
CA GLU A 46 6.43 -11.30 5.52
C GLU A 46 5.35 -11.93 4.64
N ASP A 47 5.72 -12.38 3.43
CA ASP A 47 4.80 -13.04 2.49
C ASP A 47 4.26 -14.38 3.03
N LEU A 48 5.04 -15.12 3.82
CA LEU A 48 4.57 -16.36 4.46
C LEU A 48 3.65 -16.09 5.66
N THR A 49 3.90 -15.02 6.40
CA THR A 49 3.07 -14.63 7.57
C THR A 49 1.71 -14.12 7.09
N ASP A 50 1.70 -13.30 6.02
CA ASP A 50 0.47 -12.85 5.36
C ASP A 50 -0.41 -14.04 4.90
N ARG A 51 0.20 -15.10 4.33
CA ARG A 51 -0.54 -16.29 3.87
C ARG A 51 -1.20 -17.09 4.98
N ILE A 52 -0.60 -17.12 6.17
CA ILE A 52 -1.15 -17.85 7.33
C ILE A 52 -2.31 -17.04 7.94
N ASP A 53 -2.18 -15.72 8.01
CA ASP A 53 -3.24 -14.82 8.48
C ASP A 53 -4.42 -14.75 7.49
N ASP A 54 -4.16 -14.81 6.19
CA ASP A 54 -5.17 -14.87 5.12
C ASP A 54 -6.14 -16.05 5.31
N ALA A 55 -5.65 -17.24 5.63
CA ALA A 55 -6.48 -18.43 5.79
C ALA A 55 -7.43 -18.34 7.01
N ALA A 56 -6.98 -17.74 8.10
CA ALA A 56 -7.79 -17.50 9.29
C ALA A 56 -8.81 -16.36 9.06
N LEU A 57 -8.39 -15.29 8.39
CA LEU A 57 -9.24 -14.15 8.03
C LEU A 57 -10.34 -14.51 7.00
N ASN A 58 -10.05 -15.47 6.11
CA ASN A 58 -11.01 -16.02 5.15
C ASN A 58 -12.19 -16.74 5.81
N THR A 59 -12.03 -17.22 7.04
CA THR A 59 -13.08 -17.94 7.78
C THR A 59 -13.96 -17.00 8.62
N ALA A 60 -13.44 -15.82 9.00
CA ALA A 60 -14.09 -14.92 9.95
C ALA A 60 -14.90 -13.76 9.31
N LEU A 61 -14.57 -13.31 8.10
CA LEU A 61 -15.30 -12.24 7.39
C LEU A 61 -16.14 -12.77 6.23
N PHE A 62 -17.32 -13.29 6.51
CA PHE A 62 -18.33 -13.57 5.48
C PHE A 62 -19.20 -12.34 5.23
N PHE A 63 -18.72 -11.44 4.38
CA PHE A 63 -19.58 -10.74 3.43
C PHE A 63 -18.83 -10.75 2.10
N THR A 64 -19.39 -11.44 1.11
CA THR A 64 -18.86 -11.47 -0.26
C THR A 64 -19.98 -11.02 -1.16
N VAL A 65 -19.89 -9.78 -1.63
CA VAL A 65 -20.82 -9.23 -2.61
C VAL A 65 -20.64 -9.92 -3.96
N LYS A 66 -21.75 -10.18 -4.64
CA LYS A 66 -21.72 -10.62 -6.05
C LYS A 66 -21.68 -9.40 -6.96
N PRO A 67 -20.88 -9.40 -8.05
CA PRO A 67 -20.88 -8.31 -9.01
C PRO A 67 -22.27 -7.97 -9.58
N SER A 68 -23.18 -8.96 -9.66
CA SER A 68 -24.56 -8.77 -10.10
C SER A 68 -25.43 -7.92 -9.17
N GLU A 69 -25.03 -7.75 -7.90
CA GLU A 69 -25.73 -6.89 -6.93
C GLU A 69 -25.38 -5.40 -7.10
N LEU A 70 -24.32 -5.10 -7.86
CA LEU A 70 -23.79 -3.77 -8.04
C LEU A 70 -24.18 -3.22 -9.42
N ARG A 71 -24.82 -2.06 -9.42
CA ARG A 71 -25.11 -1.29 -10.63
C ARG A 71 -24.16 -0.10 -10.70
N ILE A 72 -23.17 -0.18 -11.59
CA ILE A 72 -22.22 0.91 -11.83
C ILE A 72 -22.97 2.12 -12.39
N LEU A 73 -22.72 3.31 -11.83
CA LEU A 73 -23.37 4.56 -12.19
C LEU A 73 -22.42 5.50 -12.94
N THR A 74 -21.33 5.93 -12.29
CA THR A 74 -20.45 6.97 -12.83
C THR A 74 -19.00 6.72 -12.40
N ALA A 75 -18.04 6.97 -13.28
CA ALA A 75 -16.63 6.94 -12.92
C ALA A 75 -16.29 8.11 -11.97
N LEU A 76 -15.62 7.80 -10.86
CA LEU A 76 -15.17 8.78 -9.88
C LEU A 76 -13.69 9.12 -10.07
N GLY A 77 -12.88 8.13 -10.48
CA GLY A 77 -11.46 8.34 -10.73
C GLY A 77 -10.80 7.09 -11.32
N ALA A 78 -9.64 7.31 -11.93
CA ALA A 78 -8.78 6.25 -12.45
C ALA A 78 -7.39 6.41 -11.84
N GLY A 79 -6.83 5.31 -11.34
CA GLY A 79 -5.50 5.25 -10.76
C GLY A 79 -4.64 4.18 -11.43
N ALA A 80 -3.39 4.07 -11.01
CA ALA A 80 -2.45 3.09 -11.58
C ALA A 80 -2.92 1.64 -11.40
N HIS A 81 -3.57 1.34 -10.27
CA HIS A 81 -3.91 -0.03 -9.88
C HIS A 81 -5.41 -0.36 -9.98
N ALA A 82 -6.26 0.66 -10.09
CA ALA A 82 -7.70 0.48 -10.03
C ALA A 82 -8.44 1.67 -10.63
N ASN A 83 -9.66 1.39 -11.10
CA ASN A 83 -10.66 2.39 -11.42
C ASN A 83 -11.71 2.43 -10.32
N VAL A 84 -12.17 3.62 -9.96
CA VAL A 84 -13.15 3.83 -8.90
C VAL A 84 -14.44 4.35 -9.51
N TYR A 85 -15.55 3.72 -9.15
CA TYR A 85 -16.88 4.02 -9.65
C TYR A 85 -17.85 4.28 -8.50
N LYS A 86 -18.79 5.19 -8.73
CA LYS A 86 -20.01 5.26 -7.94
C LYS A 86 -20.93 4.13 -8.40
N ALA A 87 -21.49 3.37 -7.47
CA ALA A 87 -22.43 2.32 -7.78
C ALA A 87 -23.62 2.35 -6.82
N GLU A 88 -24.72 1.79 -7.28
CA GLU A 88 -25.86 1.44 -6.46
C GLU A 88 -25.77 -0.05 -6.10
N TRP A 89 -25.76 -0.35 -4.81
CA TRP A 89 -25.72 -1.72 -4.32
C TRP A 89 -27.09 -2.13 -3.81
N THR A 90 -27.70 -3.09 -4.50
CA THR A 90 -29.03 -3.58 -4.17
C THR A 90 -28.94 -4.97 -3.56
N ARG A 91 -29.31 -5.09 -2.28
CA ARG A 91 -29.40 -6.38 -1.58
C ARG A 91 -30.86 -6.75 -1.36
N THR A 92 -31.17 -7.99 -1.71
CA THR A 92 -32.48 -8.59 -1.42
C THR A 92 -32.36 -9.44 -0.18
N PHE A 93 -33.10 -9.07 0.86
CA PHE A 93 -33.25 -9.84 2.10
C PHE A 93 -34.66 -10.42 2.18
N ALA A 94 -34.88 -11.39 3.08
CA ALA A 94 -36.22 -11.97 3.28
C ALA A 94 -37.28 -10.92 3.68
N ALA A 95 -36.87 -9.81 4.29
CA ALA A 95 -37.73 -8.71 4.70
C ALA A 95 -37.95 -7.62 3.63
N GLY A 96 -37.29 -7.71 2.46
CA GLY A 96 -37.40 -6.73 1.39
C GLY A 96 -36.07 -6.46 0.67
N THR A 97 -36.14 -5.61 -0.34
CA THR A 97 -34.97 -5.17 -1.12
C THR A 97 -34.56 -3.78 -0.64
N SER A 98 -33.29 -3.62 -0.24
CA SER A 98 -32.72 -2.31 0.08
C SER A 98 -31.62 -1.96 -0.93
N SER A 99 -31.49 -0.66 -1.20
CA SER A 99 -30.50 -0.13 -2.12
C SER A 99 -29.74 1.03 -1.50
N ILE A 100 -28.42 1.00 -1.60
CA ILE A 100 -27.52 2.02 -1.04
C ILE A 100 -26.50 2.48 -2.08
N ILE A 101 -26.00 3.70 -1.94
CA ILE A 101 -24.93 4.22 -2.79
C ILE A 101 -23.58 3.90 -2.18
N VAL A 102 -22.68 3.33 -2.99
CA VAL A 102 -21.33 2.92 -2.60
C VAL A 102 -20.29 3.40 -3.61
N ALA A 103 -19.03 3.40 -3.19
CA ALA A 103 -17.89 3.50 -4.10
C ALA A 103 -17.34 2.09 -4.33
N VAL A 104 -17.06 1.76 -5.59
CA VAL A 104 -16.55 0.46 -6.04
C VAL A 104 -15.20 0.70 -6.67
N LYS A 105 -14.16 0.18 -6.02
CA LYS A 105 -12.82 0.14 -6.54
C LYS A 105 -12.62 -1.18 -7.29
N GLN A 106 -12.54 -1.11 -8.61
CA GLN A 106 -12.28 -2.23 -9.48
C GLN A 106 -10.78 -2.32 -9.77
N MET A 107 -10.15 -3.39 -9.29
CA MET A 107 -8.71 -3.60 -9.48
C MET A 107 -8.42 -4.01 -10.93
N HIS A 108 -7.28 -3.56 -11.45
CA HIS A 108 -6.79 -4.05 -12.73
C HIS A 108 -6.42 -5.53 -12.62
N THR A 109 -6.85 -6.34 -13.60
CA THR A 109 -6.83 -7.80 -13.56
C THR A 109 -5.45 -8.41 -13.29
N ASP A 110 -4.39 -7.76 -13.75
CA ASP A 110 -3.02 -8.29 -13.68
C ASP A 110 -2.44 -8.29 -12.26
N LEU A 111 -3.07 -7.55 -11.34
CA LEU A 111 -2.60 -7.36 -9.96
C LEU A 111 -3.70 -7.60 -8.91
N GLY A 112 -4.89 -8.02 -9.35
CA GLY A 112 -6.08 -8.05 -8.49
C GLY A 112 -5.99 -9.00 -7.30
N GLU A 113 -5.37 -10.17 -7.47
CA GLU A 113 -5.22 -11.15 -6.37
C GLU A 113 -4.24 -10.66 -5.29
N VAL A 114 -3.11 -10.09 -5.71
CA VAL A 114 -2.09 -9.52 -4.81
C VAL A 114 -2.66 -8.37 -4.00
N TYR A 115 -3.38 -7.45 -4.66
CA TYR A 115 -3.99 -6.33 -3.95
C TYR A 115 -5.20 -6.74 -3.12
N ARG A 116 -5.92 -7.81 -3.48
CA ARG A 116 -7.00 -8.34 -2.64
C ARG A 116 -6.48 -8.64 -1.24
N ASN A 117 -5.39 -9.41 -1.12
CA ASN A 117 -4.84 -9.77 0.18
C ASN A 117 -4.40 -8.52 0.96
N ARG A 118 -3.69 -7.60 0.31
CA ARG A 118 -3.23 -6.35 0.95
C ARG A 118 -4.37 -5.45 1.41
N GLU A 119 -5.46 -5.38 0.64
CA GLU A 119 -6.60 -4.53 0.98
C GLU A 119 -7.60 -5.21 1.91
N ARG A 120 -7.50 -6.53 2.18
CA ARG A 120 -8.33 -7.19 3.22
C ARG A 120 -8.14 -6.58 4.61
N LEU A 121 -6.93 -6.11 4.94
CA LEU A 121 -6.67 -5.44 6.22
C LEU A 121 -7.54 -4.18 6.40
N THR A 122 -7.93 -3.53 5.30
CA THR A 122 -8.81 -2.36 5.35
C THR A 122 -10.23 -2.71 5.78
N MET A 123 -10.66 -3.97 5.63
CA MET A 123 -11.96 -4.45 6.13
C MET A 123 -11.98 -4.63 7.64
N LEU A 124 -10.81 -4.81 8.26
CA LEU A 124 -10.68 -4.98 9.71
C LEU A 124 -10.55 -3.63 10.45
N THR A 125 -10.40 -2.54 9.70
CA THR A 125 -10.10 -1.23 10.27
C THR A 125 -11.35 -0.38 10.27
N GLU A 126 -11.92 -0.12 11.46
CA GLU A 126 -13.04 0.80 11.63
C GLU A 126 -12.60 2.05 12.39
N HIS A 127 -12.69 3.22 11.75
CA HIS A 127 -12.42 4.51 12.37
C HIS A 127 -13.26 5.62 11.70
N PRO A 128 -13.82 6.58 12.45
CA PRO A 128 -14.70 7.62 11.89
C PRO A 128 -14.05 8.55 10.86
N ASN A 129 -12.71 8.63 10.83
CA ASN A 129 -11.94 9.43 9.87
C ASN A 129 -11.23 8.58 8.80
N LEU A 130 -11.57 7.29 8.67
CA LEU A 130 -11.11 6.43 7.59
C LEU A 130 -12.31 5.97 6.77
N VAL A 131 -12.10 5.83 5.46
CA VAL A 131 -13.13 5.31 4.56
C VAL A 131 -13.43 3.87 4.94
N LYS A 132 -14.67 3.58 5.33
CA LYS A 132 -15.08 2.24 5.70
C LYS A 132 -15.15 1.34 4.48
N CYS A 133 -14.39 0.24 4.52
CA CYS A 133 -14.61 -0.88 3.61
C CYS A 133 -15.83 -1.67 4.09
N VAL A 134 -16.79 -1.86 3.19
CA VAL A 134 -18.06 -2.54 3.48
C VAL A 134 -18.00 -4.00 3.04
N ASP A 135 -17.43 -4.28 1.86
CA ASP A 135 -17.45 -5.62 1.27
C ASP A 135 -16.38 -5.77 0.16
N SER A 136 -16.17 -6.99 -0.34
CA SER A 136 -15.34 -7.28 -1.51
C SER A 136 -15.78 -8.54 -2.26
N THR A 137 -15.34 -8.68 -3.50
CA THR A 137 -15.49 -9.93 -4.25
C THR A 137 -14.32 -10.88 -3.96
N LEU A 138 -14.62 -12.17 -3.85
CA LEU A 138 -13.61 -13.23 -3.72
C LEU A 138 -13.07 -13.69 -5.07
N GLU A 139 -13.86 -13.53 -6.13
CA GLU A 139 -13.54 -13.97 -7.49
C GLU A 139 -13.47 -12.76 -8.45
N PRO A 140 -12.72 -12.87 -9.55
CA PRO A 140 -12.70 -11.86 -10.59
C PRO A 140 -14.11 -11.51 -11.10
N PRO A 141 -14.40 -10.23 -11.38
CA PRO A 141 -13.53 -9.07 -11.19
C PRO A 141 -13.30 -8.77 -9.70
N TYR A 142 -12.07 -8.45 -9.31
CA TYR A 142 -11.72 -8.08 -7.93
C TYR A 142 -12.21 -6.66 -7.62
N LEU A 143 -13.24 -6.57 -6.80
CA LEU A 143 -13.93 -5.34 -6.41
C LEU A 143 -13.80 -5.14 -4.90
N ILE A 144 -13.55 -3.90 -4.51
CA ILE A 144 -13.57 -3.46 -3.12
C ILE A 144 -14.63 -2.39 -2.98
N ILE A 145 -15.57 -2.61 -2.06
CA ILE A 145 -16.77 -1.82 -1.90
C ILE A 145 -16.58 -1.00 -0.63
N THR A 146 -16.58 0.31 -0.77
CA THR A 146 -16.48 1.25 0.34
C THR A 146 -17.70 2.14 0.42
N GLU A 147 -17.85 2.84 1.54
CA GLU A 147 -18.84 3.93 1.61
C GLU A 147 -18.57 5.00 0.53
N PHE A 148 -19.65 5.61 0.04
CA PHE A 148 -19.55 6.70 -0.92
C PHE A 148 -19.47 8.05 -0.20
N LEU A 149 -18.37 8.77 -0.39
CA LEU A 149 -18.17 10.11 0.13
C LEU A 149 -18.62 11.17 -0.89
N ALA A 150 -19.84 11.70 -0.71
CA ALA A 150 -20.43 12.68 -1.63
C ALA A 150 -19.70 14.04 -1.66
N GLY A 151 -18.87 14.34 -0.65
CA GLY A 151 -18.12 15.60 -0.55
C GLY A 151 -16.92 15.74 -1.49
N GLY A 152 -16.58 14.69 -2.25
CA GLY A 152 -15.43 14.69 -3.15
C GLY A 152 -14.09 14.57 -2.41
N SER A 153 -13.00 14.89 -3.11
CA SER A 153 -11.66 14.78 -2.56
C SER A 153 -11.23 16.07 -1.87
N LEU A 154 -10.36 15.95 -0.85
CA LEU A 154 -9.73 17.12 -0.22
C LEU A 154 -8.86 17.89 -1.24
N PHE A 155 -8.31 17.21 -2.26
CA PHE A 155 -7.57 17.85 -3.33
C PHE A 155 -8.46 18.83 -4.11
N ASP A 156 -9.67 18.43 -4.48
CA ASP A 156 -10.60 19.29 -5.20
C ASP A 156 -11.02 20.49 -4.34
N LEU A 157 -11.22 20.28 -3.05
CA LEU A 157 -11.54 21.36 -2.11
C LEU A 157 -10.41 22.38 -1.95
N LEU A 158 -9.14 21.95 -2.00
CA LEU A 158 -7.99 22.81 -1.79
C LEU A 158 -7.51 23.53 -3.05
N TYR A 159 -7.64 22.89 -4.23
CA TYR A 159 -7.03 23.37 -5.46
C TYR A 159 -8.02 23.71 -6.58
N ASN A 160 -9.19 23.07 -6.59
CA ASN A 160 -10.17 23.19 -7.67
C ASN A 160 -11.47 23.89 -7.23
N SER A 161 -11.54 24.33 -5.99
CA SER A 161 -12.67 25.05 -5.42
C SER A 161 -12.29 26.50 -5.14
N ASP A 162 -13.18 27.42 -5.47
CA ASP A 162 -13.09 28.83 -5.06
C ASP A 162 -13.48 29.02 -3.57
N GLN A 163 -13.76 27.93 -2.85
CA GLN A 163 -14.16 27.97 -1.45
C GLN A 163 -12.94 28.16 -0.54
N GLU A 164 -12.88 29.32 0.13
CA GLU A 164 -11.88 29.55 1.17
C GLU A 164 -12.21 28.76 2.45
N LEU A 165 -11.22 28.00 2.95
CA LEU A 165 -11.31 27.30 4.23
C LEU A 165 -10.94 28.24 5.36
N SER A 166 -11.85 28.47 6.30
CA SER A 166 -11.53 29.17 7.55
C SER A 166 -10.46 28.42 8.35
N LEU A 167 -9.71 29.14 9.19
CA LEU A 167 -8.67 28.55 10.04
C LEU A 167 -9.21 27.39 10.90
N TRP A 168 -10.43 27.53 11.42
CA TRP A 168 -11.10 26.48 12.19
C TRP A 168 -11.35 25.21 11.38
N GLN A 169 -11.78 25.34 10.12
CA GLN A 169 -11.98 24.20 9.22
C GLN A 169 -10.65 23.53 8.89
N GLN A 170 -9.59 24.30 8.64
CA GLN A 170 -8.25 23.75 8.38
C GLN A 170 -7.74 22.94 9.57
N VAL A 171 -7.84 23.50 10.79
CA VAL A 171 -7.44 22.80 12.02
C VAL A 171 -8.27 21.53 12.23
N LYS A 172 -9.58 21.58 11.96
CA LYS A 172 -10.46 20.42 12.08
C LYS A 172 -10.06 19.30 11.09
N ILE A 173 -9.82 19.64 9.83
CA ILE A 173 -9.34 18.69 8.81
C ILE A 173 -8.02 18.05 9.26
N LEU A 174 -7.06 18.86 9.73
CA LEU A 174 -5.77 18.35 10.21
C LEU A 174 -5.93 17.38 11.40
N LEU A 175 -6.80 17.71 12.36
CA LEU A 175 -7.07 16.86 13.51
C LEU A 175 -7.72 15.54 13.11
N ASP A 176 -8.70 15.60 12.21
CA ASP A 176 -9.41 14.42 11.71
C ASP A 176 -8.47 13.49 10.93
N VAL A 177 -7.59 14.05 10.09
CA VAL A 177 -6.54 13.29 9.39
C VAL A 177 -5.58 12.66 10.40
N ALA A 178 -5.09 13.43 11.38
CA ALA A 178 -4.18 12.91 12.41
C ALA A 178 -4.81 11.78 13.23
N SER A 179 -6.10 11.91 13.58
CA SER A 179 -6.85 10.86 14.27
C SER A 179 -6.97 9.60 13.41
N GLY A 180 -7.30 9.74 12.13
CA GLY A 180 -7.36 8.62 11.18
C GLY A 180 -6.02 7.92 11.01
N MET A 181 -4.92 8.67 10.92
CA MET A 181 -3.57 8.12 10.79
C MET A 181 -3.06 7.46 12.07
N ASN A 182 -3.58 7.84 13.24
CA ASN A 182 -3.29 7.19 14.51
C ASN A 182 -4.16 5.93 14.74
N CYS A 183 -4.97 5.53 13.76
CA CYS A 183 -5.73 4.29 13.84
C CYS A 183 -4.75 3.11 13.93
N LYS A 184 -4.88 2.34 15.02
CA LYS A 184 -4.17 1.08 15.16
C LYS A 184 -5.01 0.00 14.49
N THR A 185 -4.46 -0.63 13.45
CA THR A 185 -5.01 -1.88 12.91
C THR A 185 -4.97 -2.91 14.03
N GLY A 186 -6.13 -3.43 14.44
CA GLY A 186 -6.27 -4.36 15.57
C GLY A 186 -5.79 -5.77 15.24
N LEU A 187 -4.48 -5.92 15.02
CA LEU A 187 -3.76 -7.19 14.99
C LEU A 187 -2.85 -7.29 16.21
#